data_AF-A0A224YQ96-F1
#
_entry.id   AF-A0A224YQ96-F1
#
_cell.length_a   1.000
_cell.length_b   1.000
_cell.length_c   1.000
_cell.angle_alpha   90.00
_cell.angle_beta   90.00
_cell.angle_gamma   90.00
#
_symmetry.space_group_name_H-M   'P 1'
#
loop_
_entity.id
_entity.type
_entity.pdbx_description
1 polymer ?
#
loop_
_entity_poly.entity_id
_entity_poly.type
_entity_poly.pdbx_seq_one_letter_code
_entity_poly.pdbx_strand_id
1 'polypeptide(L)'
;VNLRYLDTVSPQITFLLVGVTRVRSHDFATSDGRDINALDSLRGLEAYRNKGSIPGNHDIVYLATGLDIFLINDGRIMNKGVAGIANVGAACSTLAVAQGEDTPHAYNGAQTMAHELAHSLGSPHDETPECPWSHGYLMSSVDGGSRNYQLSKCTEKAIRKYLATRSQECFRILSEQNYLRNHKRLPGQSVTAQHFCQQLSPKGSKQKIKAVARKTHDCHLNCCYMKFGSSSCIKYNMPDGMTCMRGKTCKRGVCSSH
;
A
#
# COMPACT_ATOMS: atom_id res chain seq x y z
N VAL A 1 -1.77 0.44 -7.17
CA VAL A 1 -1.98 1.89 -6.89
C VAL A 1 -2.84 2.60 -7.93
N ASN A 2 -2.37 2.88 -9.15
CA ASN A 2 -3.12 3.73 -10.12
C ASN A 2 -4.59 3.33 -10.35
N LEU A 3 -4.92 2.04 -10.32
CA LEU A 3 -6.32 1.56 -10.41
C LEU A 3 -7.25 2.10 -9.32
N ARG A 4 -6.74 2.57 -8.18
CA ARG A 4 -7.50 3.16 -7.07
C ARG A 4 -7.88 4.63 -7.33
N TYR A 5 -7.17 5.30 -8.24
CA TYR A 5 -7.28 6.73 -8.52
C TYR A 5 -7.99 7.03 -9.85
N LEU A 6 -8.52 6.00 -10.55
CA LEU A 6 -9.13 6.16 -11.88
C LEU A 6 -10.34 7.09 -11.91
N ASP A 7 -11.05 7.22 -10.79
CA ASP A 7 -12.26 8.04 -10.70
C ASP A 7 -11.93 9.54 -10.46
N THR A 8 -10.65 9.88 -10.25
CA THR A 8 -10.21 11.27 -10.13
C THR A 8 -10.24 11.94 -11.51
N VAL A 9 -11.06 12.99 -11.64
CA VAL A 9 -11.25 13.71 -12.91
C VAL A 9 -10.88 15.19 -12.85
N SER A 10 -10.67 15.74 -11.65
CA SER A 10 -10.34 17.17 -11.47
C SER A 10 -9.55 17.38 -10.17
N PRO A 11 -8.22 17.27 -10.19
CA PRO A 11 -7.41 16.82 -11.32
C PRO A 11 -7.52 15.29 -11.52
N GLN A 12 -7.16 14.83 -12.72
CA GLN A 12 -6.83 13.42 -12.93
C GLN A 12 -5.49 13.11 -12.29
N ILE A 13 -5.39 12.00 -11.56
CA ILE A 13 -4.19 11.62 -10.83
C ILE A 13 -3.64 10.30 -11.38
N THR A 14 -2.36 10.29 -11.72
CA THR A 14 -1.64 9.08 -12.12
C THR A 14 -0.23 9.13 -11.55
N PHE A 15 0.15 8.09 -10.82
CA PHE A 15 1.51 7.94 -10.30
C PHE A 15 2.41 7.33 -11.35
N LEU A 16 3.60 7.92 -11.52
CA LEU A 16 4.67 7.42 -12.36
C LEU A 16 5.73 6.78 -11.47
N LEU A 17 6.21 5.60 -11.84
CA LEU A 17 7.40 5.03 -11.19
C LEU A 17 8.63 5.54 -11.94
N VAL A 18 9.35 6.47 -11.33
CA VAL A 18 10.48 7.20 -11.97
C VAL A 18 11.85 6.69 -11.54
N GLY A 19 11.93 5.95 -10.43
CA GLY A 19 13.18 5.41 -9.89
C GLY A 19 12.93 4.28 -8.90
N VAL A 20 13.92 3.40 -8.73
CA VAL A 20 13.91 2.33 -7.74
C VAL A 20 15.30 2.25 -7.11
N THR A 21 15.36 2.48 -5.80
CA THR A 21 16.59 2.32 -5.01
C THR A 21 16.41 1.15 -4.07
N ARG A 22 17.31 0.16 -4.16
CA ARG A 22 17.33 -0.96 -3.22
C ARG A 22 18.31 -0.67 -2.10
N VAL A 23 17.79 -0.41 -0.90
CA VAL A 23 18.64 -0.25 0.29
C VAL A 23 18.89 -1.62 0.92
N ARG A 24 20.16 -1.90 1.27
CA ARG A 24 20.56 -3.19 1.87
C ARG A 24 20.68 -3.11 3.39
N SER A 25 21.01 -1.94 3.93
CA SER A 25 21.06 -1.66 5.35
C SER A 25 19.89 -0.76 5.74
N HIS A 26 19.29 -1.00 6.90
CA HIS A 26 18.22 -0.16 7.44
C HIS A 26 18.80 1.00 8.25
N ASP A 27 19.93 1.57 7.82
CA ASP A 27 20.66 2.60 8.59
C ASP A 27 19.84 3.88 8.82
N PHE A 28 18.74 4.02 8.08
CA PHE A 28 17.76 5.10 8.20
C PHE A 28 16.53 4.71 9.03
N ALA A 29 16.46 3.50 9.59
CA ALA A 29 15.31 3.06 10.39
C ALA A 29 15.76 2.48 11.74
N THR A 30 15.07 2.88 12.81
CA THR A 30 15.20 2.22 14.11
C THR A 30 14.48 0.88 14.04
N SER A 31 15.20 -0.21 14.38
CA SER A 31 14.65 -1.58 14.42
C SER A 31 14.77 -2.18 15.81
N ASP A 32 13.82 -3.05 16.17
CA ASP A 32 13.90 -3.90 17.37
C ASP A 32 14.68 -5.21 17.12
N GLY A 33 15.31 -5.35 15.95
CA GLY A 33 16.00 -6.55 15.47
C GLY A 33 15.15 -7.43 14.55
N ARG A 34 13.84 -7.17 14.42
CA ARG A 34 12.93 -7.87 13.49
C ARG A 34 12.04 -6.92 12.69
N ASP A 35 11.54 -5.88 13.34
CA ASP A 35 10.53 -4.96 12.83
C ASP A 35 11.08 -3.52 12.84
N ILE A 36 10.38 -2.58 12.21
CA ILE A 36 10.81 -1.17 12.12
C ILE A 36 9.81 -0.23 12.81
N ASN A 37 10.34 0.77 13.52
CA ASN A 37 9.51 1.81 14.11
C ASN A 37 8.97 2.73 13.00
N ALA A 38 7.65 2.94 12.98
CA ALA A 38 7.01 3.68 11.91
C ALA A 38 7.51 5.13 11.79
N LEU A 39 7.56 5.86 12.92
CA LEU A 39 7.89 7.29 12.94
C LEU A 39 9.38 7.53 12.72
N ASP A 40 10.24 6.74 13.37
CA ASP A 40 11.68 6.88 13.22
C ASP A 40 12.13 6.49 11.82
N SER A 41 11.59 5.41 11.25
CA SER A 41 11.86 5.02 9.86
C SER A 41 11.40 6.08 8.87
N LEU A 42 10.24 6.69 9.07
CA LEU A 42 9.75 7.76 8.20
C LEU A 42 10.66 8.99 8.25
N ARG A 43 11.07 9.43 9.45
CA ARG A 43 12.01 10.55 9.64
C ARG A 43 13.40 10.25 9.06
N GLY A 44 13.89 9.03 9.25
CA GLY A 44 15.18 8.66 8.69
C GLY A 44 15.15 8.51 7.18
N LEU A 45 14.03 8.06 6.58
CA LEU A 45 13.82 8.04 5.14
C LEU A 45 13.83 9.48 4.57
N GLU A 46 13.21 10.42 5.27
CA GLU A 46 13.27 11.85 4.93
C GLU A 46 14.72 12.37 4.95
N ALA A 47 15.48 12.09 6.01
CA ALA A 47 16.88 12.48 6.10
C ALA A 47 17.74 11.81 5.01
N TYR A 48 17.48 10.54 4.70
CA TYR A 48 18.17 9.78 3.66
C TYR A 48 17.92 10.38 2.27
N ARG A 49 16.66 10.72 1.97
CA ARG A 49 16.28 11.45 0.76
C ARG A 49 16.97 12.82 0.68
N ASN A 50 16.91 13.61 1.75
CA ASN A 50 17.42 14.99 1.75
C ASN A 50 18.96 15.07 1.66
N LYS A 51 19.67 14.00 1.98
CA LYS A 51 21.11 13.85 1.73
C LYS A 51 21.46 13.53 0.26
N GLY A 52 20.47 13.37 -0.62
CA GLY A 52 20.67 13.00 -2.02
C GLY A 52 20.92 11.51 -2.25
N SER A 53 20.67 10.66 -1.25
CA SER A 53 20.91 9.21 -1.36
C SER A 53 19.88 8.47 -2.23
N ILE A 54 18.80 9.15 -2.61
CA ILE A 54 17.80 8.66 -3.57
C ILE A 54 17.97 9.47 -4.85
N PRO A 55 18.53 8.89 -5.92
CA PRO A 55 18.80 9.60 -7.15
C PRO A 55 17.52 9.86 -7.96
N GLY A 56 17.57 10.90 -8.80
CA GLY A 56 16.52 11.26 -9.73
C GLY A 56 15.57 12.34 -9.21
N ASN A 57 14.59 12.69 -10.04
CA ASN A 57 13.57 13.68 -9.73
C ASN A 57 12.27 12.96 -9.36
N HIS A 58 11.81 13.16 -8.13
CA HIS A 58 10.64 12.50 -7.55
C HIS A 58 9.83 13.47 -6.69
N ASP A 59 8.51 13.36 -6.78
CA ASP A 59 7.58 14.18 -5.99
C ASP A 59 7.27 13.55 -4.63
N ILE A 60 7.40 12.22 -4.54
CA ILE A 60 7.17 11.39 -3.35
C ILE A 60 8.14 10.22 -3.38
N VAL A 61 8.74 9.89 -2.24
CA VAL A 61 9.50 8.65 -2.01
C VAL A 61 8.63 7.69 -1.21
N TYR A 62 8.47 6.47 -1.70
CA TYR A 62 7.78 5.40 -0.98
C TYR A 62 8.74 4.26 -0.63
N LEU A 63 8.83 3.90 0.64
CA LEU A 63 9.52 2.71 1.11
C LEU A 63 8.55 1.53 1.20
N ALA A 64 8.76 0.52 0.34
CA ALA A 64 8.13 -0.78 0.50
C ALA A 64 9.05 -1.68 1.34
N THR A 65 8.52 -2.24 2.44
CA THR A 65 9.30 -3.08 3.36
C THR A 65 8.62 -4.43 3.62
N GLY A 66 9.42 -5.49 3.70
CA GLY A 66 8.92 -6.82 4.11
C GLY A 66 8.99 -7.05 5.63
N LEU A 67 9.41 -6.05 6.40
CA LEU A 67 9.42 -6.03 7.86
C LEU A 67 8.08 -5.53 8.36
N ASP A 68 7.65 -5.97 9.54
CA ASP A 68 6.44 -5.44 10.14
C ASP A 68 6.74 -4.04 10.69
N ILE A 69 5.75 -3.15 10.63
CA ILE A 69 5.83 -1.77 11.10
C ILE A 69 5.14 -1.69 12.47
N PHE A 70 5.84 -1.14 13.45
CA PHE A 70 5.29 -0.94 14.79
C PHE A 70 5.29 0.54 15.17
N LEU A 71 4.37 0.91 16.06
CA LEU A 71 4.38 2.20 16.73
C LEU A 71 4.89 2.05 18.15
N ILE A 72 5.49 3.10 18.69
CA ILE A 72 5.73 3.21 20.12
C ILE A 72 4.73 4.21 20.67
N ASN A 73 4.02 3.82 21.73
CA ASN A 73 3.20 4.72 22.53
C ASN A 73 3.60 4.58 24.00
N ASP A 74 3.89 5.69 24.67
CA ASP A 74 4.35 5.73 26.06
C ASP A 74 5.48 4.73 26.38
N GLY A 75 6.48 4.65 25.49
CA GLY A 75 7.64 3.76 25.65
C GLY A 75 7.36 2.27 25.44
N ARG A 76 6.14 1.89 25.01
CA ARG A 76 5.76 0.51 24.70
C ARG A 76 5.56 0.31 23.21
N ILE A 77 6.08 -0.81 22.69
CA ILE A 77 5.79 -1.28 21.33
C ILE A 77 4.30 -1.60 21.25
N MET A 78 3.55 -0.77 20.54
CA MET A 78 2.19 -1.03 20.12
C MET A 78 2.23 -1.72 18.76
N ASN A 79 1.70 -2.94 18.73
CA ASN A 79 1.57 -3.69 17.51
C ASN A 79 0.15 -4.24 17.40
N LYS A 80 -0.76 -3.58 16.65
CA LYS A 80 -2.06 -4.12 16.17
C LYS A 80 -2.66 -3.35 14.97
N GLY A 81 -1.93 -3.14 13.88
CA GLY A 81 -2.56 -2.86 12.57
C GLY A 81 -2.11 -1.64 11.77
N VAL A 82 -0.91 -1.09 12.01
CA VAL A 82 -0.36 -0.05 11.15
C VAL A 82 0.43 -0.70 10.03
N ALA A 83 -0.18 -0.81 8.85
CA ALA A 83 0.49 -1.37 7.67
C ALA A 83 1.36 -0.34 6.94
N GLY A 84 1.21 0.95 7.22
CA GLY A 84 1.92 2.04 6.54
C GLY A 84 1.79 3.37 7.28
N ILE A 85 2.59 4.34 6.85
CA ILE A 85 2.54 5.72 7.34
C ILE A 85 3.09 6.69 6.28
N ALA A 86 2.54 7.90 6.24
CA ALA A 86 3.00 8.97 5.36
C ALA A 86 2.95 10.34 6.04
N ASN A 87 3.82 11.25 5.58
CA ASN A 87 3.66 12.66 5.89
C ASN A 87 2.46 13.22 5.11
N VAL A 88 1.44 13.68 5.83
CA VAL A 88 0.20 14.17 5.22
C VAL A 88 0.45 15.49 4.49
N GLY A 89 -0.02 15.59 3.25
CA GLY A 89 0.09 16.82 2.46
C GLY A 89 1.55 17.22 2.19
N ALA A 90 2.40 16.24 1.93
CA ALA A 90 3.82 16.46 1.72
C ALA A 90 4.27 16.34 0.26
N ALA A 91 3.43 15.88 -0.67
CA ALA A 91 3.81 15.74 -2.07
C ALA A 91 4.41 17.05 -2.64
N CYS A 92 5.50 16.93 -3.42
CA CYS A 92 6.28 18.06 -3.92
C CYS A 92 6.90 18.94 -2.83
N SER A 93 7.31 18.35 -1.71
CA SER A 93 8.10 19.01 -0.67
C SER A 93 9.29 18.16 -0.24
N THR A 94 10.16 18.72 0.62
CA THR A 94 11.27 17.97 1.22
C THR A 94 10.82 16.89 2.20
N LEU A 95 9.55 16.92 2.63
CA LEU A 95 8.95 15.97 3.56
C LEU A 95 8.20 14.85 2.84
N ALA A 96 8.25 14.77 1.51
CA ALA A 96 7.43 13.88 0.68
C ALA A 96 7.86 12.41 0.77
N VAL A 97 7.68 11.81 1.94
CA VAL A 97 7.99 10.40 2.21
C VAL A 97 6.76 9.66 2.72
N ALA A 98 6.68 8.39 2.35
CA ALA A 98 5.70 7.42 2.81
C ALA A 98 6.34 6.04 2.90
N GLN A 99 5.76 5.15 3.69
CA GLN A 99 6.20 3.77 3.78
C GLN A 99 5.04 2.82 4.02
N GLY A 100 5.22 1.56 3.66
CA GLY A 100 4.28 0.52 4.04
C GLY A 100 4.79 -0.89 3.79
N GLU A 101 4.14 -1.82 4.47
CA GLU A 101 4.40 -3.24 4.42
C GLU A 101 4.00 -3.82 3.07
N ASP A 102 4.91 -4.57 2.46
CA ASP A 102 4.64 -5.43 1.31
C ASP A 102 5.45 -6.71 1.47
N THR A 103 4.75 -7.85 1.55
CA THR A 103 5.42 -9.14 1.63
C THR A 103 6.01 -9.47 0.26
N PRO A 104 7.31 -9.78 0.19
CA PRO A 104 7.97 -10.11 -1.08
C PRO A 104 7.21 -11.18 -1.85
N HIS A 105 6.98 -10.92 -3.14
CA HIS A 105 6.24 -11.79 -4.08
C HIS A 105 4.74 -11.99 -3.77
N ALA A 106 4.18 -11.33 -2.76
CA ALA A 106 2.74 -11.37 -2.47
C ALA A 106 1.99 -10.15 -3.03
N TYR A 107 2.64 -8.98 -3.12
CA TYR A 107 2.03 -7.72 -3.56
C TYR A 107 0.85 -7.25 -2.69
N ASN A 108 0.80 -7.68 -1.43
CA ASN A 108 -0.28 -7.34 -0.51
C ASN A 108 -0.19 -5.89 0.01
N GLY A 109 0.92 -5.18 -0.22
CA GLY A 109 1.11 -3.78 0.13
C GLY A 109 0.53 -2.78 -0.88
N ALA A 110 0.01 -3.23 -2.03
CA ALA A 110 -0.47 -2.33 -3.10
C ALA A 110 -1.65 -1.43 -2.67
N GLN A 111 -2.46 -1.91 -1.73
CA GLN A 111 -3.58 -1.19 -1.15
C GLN A 111 -3.10 -0.14 -0.14
N THR A 112 -2.22 -0.57 0.79
CA THR A 112 -1.53 0.30 1.75
C THR A 112 -0.80 1.44 1.04
N MET A 113 0.00 1.13 0.01
CA MET A 113 0.69 2.15 -0.78
C MET A 113 -0.29 3.16 -1.38
N ALA A 114 -1.46 2.73 -1.87
CA ALA A 114 -2.44 3.65 -2.40
C ALA A 114 -3.07 4.53 -1.31
N HIS A 115 -3.29 4.00 -0.11
CA HIS A 115 -3.77 4.74 1.05
C HIS A 115 -2.75 5.80 1.51
N GLU A 116 -1.49 5.40 1.71
CA GLU A 116 -0.44 6.31 2.14
C GLU A 116 -0.13 7.42 1.12
N LEU A 117 -0.24 7.12 -0.17
CA LEU A 117 -0.10 8.16 -1.20
C LEU A 117 -1.26 9.16 -1.18
N ALA A 118 -2.47 8.77 -0.76
CA ALA A 118 -3.58 9.71 -0.60
C ALA A 118 -3.33 10.63 0.61
N HIS A 119 -2.72 10.12 1.69
CA HIS A 119 -2.19 10.94 2.76
C HIS A 119 -1.13 11.92 2.26
N SER A 120 -0.14 11.47 1.50
CA SER A 120 0.88 12.36 0.90
C SER A 120 0.26 13.47 0.03
N LEU A 121 -0.87 13.19 -0.61
CA LEU A 121 -1.68 14.14 -1.40
C LEU A 121 -2.65 14.99 -0.55
N GLY A 122 -2.56 14.94 0.79
CA GLY A 122 -3.27 15.82 1.70
C GLY A 122 -4.64 15.32 2.17
N SER A 123 -5.00 14.06 1.91
CA SER A 123 -6.24 13.51 2.46
C SER A 123 -6.06 13.09 3.93
N PRO A 124 -7.00 13.42 4.83
CA PRO A 124 -7.16 12.69 6.08
C PRO A 124 -7.88 11.34 5.83
N HIS A 125 -8.09 10.59 6.91
CA HIS A 125 -9.02 9.47 6.93
C HIS A 125 -10.48 9.89 6.65
N ASP A 126 -11.29 8.94 6.18
CA ASP A 126 -12.74 9.12 6.00
C ASP A 126 -13.47 9.00 7.35
N GLU A 127 -13.49 10.08 8.13
CA GLU A 127 -14.09 10.11 9.48
C GLU A 127 -15.18 11.18 9.64
N THR A 128 -15.60 11.81 8.54
CA THR A 128 -16.62 12.86 8.57
C THR A 128 -18.03 12.26 8.49
N PRO A 129 -19.08 12.98 8.93
CA PRO A 129 -20.46 12.53 8.72
C PRO A 129 -20.82 12.31 7.24
N GLU A 130 -20.18 13.07 6.34
CA GLU A 130 -20.38 12.96 4.89
C GLU A 130 -19.71 11.71 4.29
N CYS A 131 -18.56 11.30 4.85
CA CYS A 131 -17.80 10.12 4.47
C CYS A 131 -17.42 9.34 5.74
N PRO A 132 -18.36 8.60 6.33
CA PRO A 132 -18.14 7.90 7.58
C PRO A 132 -17.20 6.70 7.37
N TRP A 133 -16.38 6.43 8.39
CA TRP A 133 -15.39 5.36 8.40
C TRP A 133 -15.98 4.00 8.05
N SER A 134 -17.21 3.73 8.49
CA SER A 134 -17.95 2.49 8.25
C SER A 134 -18.29 2.23 6.79
N HIS A 135 -18.20 3.23 5.90
CA HIS A 135 -18.39 3.00 4.46
C HIS A 135 -17.25 2.19 3.83
N GLY A 136 -16.08 2.13 4.47
CA GLY A 136 -14.95 1.30 4.02
C GLY A 136 -14.42 1.71 2.64
N TYR A 137 -14.27 3.00 2.37
CA TYR A 137 -13.49 3.48 1.22
C TYR A 137 -11.99 3.32 1.48
N LEU A 138 -11.13 3.62 0.48
CA LEU A 138 -9.68 3.42 0.58
C LEU A 138 -9.06 4.05 1.85
N MET A 139 -9.58 5.20 2.30
CA MET A 139 -9.10 5.91 3.49
C MET A 139 -9.72 5.44 4.81
N SER A 140 -10.21 4.20 4.84
CA SER A 140 -10.72 3.48 6.02
C SER A 140 -10.10 2.10 6.15
N SER A 141 -9.97 1.58 7.38
CA SER A 141 -9.53 0.20 7.62
C SER A 141 -10.67 -0.82 7.64
N VAL A 142 -11.93 -0.37 7.52
CA VAL A 142 -13.11 -1.26 7.43
C VAL A 142 -13.20 -1.85 6.02
N ASP A 143 -13.45 -3.16 5.93
CA ASP A 143 -13.75 -3.83 4.66
C ASP A 143 -15.11 -3.35 4.12
N GLY A 144 -15.06 -2.41 3.18
CA GLY A 144 -16.22 -1.91 2.42
C GLY A 144 -16.44 -2.65 1.10
N GLY A 145 -15.83 -3.83 0.93
CA GLY A 145 -15.84 -4.59 -0.31
C GLY A 145 -15.21 -3.82 -1.47
N SER A 146 -15.94 -3.65 -2.57
CA SER A 146 -15.42 -2.91 -3.74
C SER A 146 -15.10 -1.44 -3.44
N ARG A 147 -15.66 -0.84 -2.37
CA ARG A 147 -15.38 0.57 -1.99
C ARG A 147 -13.97 0.76 -1.47
N ASN A 148 -13.36 -0.26 -0.84
CA ASN A 148 -11.97 -0.22 -0.40
C ASN A 148 -11.04 0.19 -1.56
N TYR A 149 -11.44 -0.12 -2.78
CA TYR A 149 -10.66 0.09 -3.99
C TYR A 149 -10.92 1.44 -4.69
N GLN A 150 -11.57 2.38 -4.00
CA GLN A 150 -12.03 3.67 -4.51
C GLN A 150 -11.76 4.76 -3.47
N LEU A 151 -11.54 5.98 -3.93
CA LEU A 151 -11.49 7.15 -3.06
C LEU A 151 -12.92 7.57 -2.72
N SER A 152 -13.15 8.06 -1.51
CA SER A 152 -14.42 8.72 -1.21
C SER A 152 -14.45 10.12 -1.83
N LYS A 153 -15.65 10.70 -1.94
CA LYS A 153 -15.80 12.11 -2.34
C LYS A 153 -15.06 13.09 -1.41
N CYS A 154 -14.91 12.74 -0.12
CA CYS A 154 -14.19 13.58 0.84
C CYS A 154 -12.68 13.49 0.62
N THR A 155 -12.17 12.28 0.37
CA THR A 155 -10.78 12.04 -0.02
C THR A 155 -10.43 12.83 -1.28
N GLU A 156 -11.24 12.73 -2.35
CA GLU A 156 -11.02 13.46 -3.59
C GLU A 156 -11.05 14.99 -3.39
N LYS A 157 -11.98 15.49 -2.58
CA LYS A 157 -12.08 16.92 -2.25
C LYS A 157 -10.86 17.42 -1.48
N ALA A 158 -10.36 16.64 -0.52
CA ALA A 158 -9.16 16.98 0.24
C ALA A 158 -7.92 17.03 -0.67
N ILE A 159 -7.74 16.02 -1.51
CA ILE A 159 -6.65 15.97 -2.49
C ILE A 159 -6.71 17.16 -3.45
N ARG A 160 -7.89 17.46 -4.01
CA ARG A 160 -8.09 18.62 -4.89
C ARG A 160 -7.69 19.93 -4.21
N LYS A 161 -8.13 20.13 -2.96
CA LYS A 161 -7.80 21.32 -2.18
C LYS A 161 -6.29 21.43 -1.95
N TYR A 162 -5.64 20.33 -1.62
CA TYR A 162 -4.19 20.29 -1.41
C TYR A 162 -3.43 20.65 -2.70
N LEU A 163 -3.75 19.97 -3.81
CA LEU A 163 -3.11 20.17 -5.11
C LEU A 163 -3.31 21.60 -5.63
N ALA A 164 -4.45 22.23 -5.37
CA ALA A 164 -4.70 23.62 -5.73
C ALA A 164 -3.74 24.63 -5.05
N THR A 165 -3.06 24.23 -3.96
CA THR A 165 -2.05 25.07 -3.29
C THR A 165 -0.63 24.84 -3.79
N ARG A 166 -0.42 23.87 -4.70
CA ARG A 166 0.92 23.54 -5.21
C ARG A 166 1.29 24.43 -6.40
N SER A 167 2.59 24.66 -6.58
CA SER A 167 3.11 25.40 -7.73
C SER A 167 2.93 24.60 -9.02
N GLN A 168 2.97 25.28 -10.17
CA GLN A 168 2.94 24.60 -11.48
C GLN A 168 4.09 23.60 -11.65
N GLU A 169 5.24 23.87 -11.02
CA GLU A 169 6.41 22.98 -11.07
C GLU A 169 6.13 21.60 -10.48
N CYS A 170 5.29 21.51 -9.45
CA CYS A 170 4.86 20.23 -8.85
C CYS A 170 4.15 19.30 -9.86
N PHE A 171 3.59 19.86 -10.93
CA PHE A 171 2.90 19.11 -11.97
C PHE A 171 3.78 18.84 -13.20
N ARG A 172 4.99 19.40 -13.25
CA ARG A 172 5.89 19.23 -14.39
C ARG A 172 6.54 17.85 -14.32
N ILE A 173 6.34 17.04 -15.36
CA ILE A 173 6.98 15.73 -15.46
C ILE A 173 8.46 15.93 -15.83
N LEU A 174 9.34 15.75 -14.84
CA LEU A 174 10.78 15.96 -14.98
C LEU A 174 11.54 14.70 -15.43
N SER A 175 10.96 13.54 -15.17
CA SER A 175 11.60 12.26 -15.47
C SER A 175 11.20 11.79 -16.87
N GLU A 176 12.20 11.47 -17.68
CA GLU A 176 12.00 10.73 -18.93
C GLU A 176 11.68 9.25 -18.68
N GLN A 177 11.99 8.77 -17.46
CA GLN A 177 11.77 7.39 -17.06
C GLN A 177 10.38 7.21 -16.45
N ASN A 178 9.64 6.23 -16.98
CA ASN A 178 8.45 5.68 -16.36
C ASN A 178 8.48 4.15 -16.49
N TYR A 179 8.90 3.47 -15.42
CA TYR A 179 9.01 2.01 -15.36
C TYR A 179 7.65 1.30 -15.52
N LEU A 180 6.53 2.00 -15.33
CA LEU A 180 5.19 1.44 -15.56
C LEU A 180 4.78 1.46 -17.03
N ARG A 181 5.42 2.26 -17.90
CA ARG A 181 5.00 2.47 -19.30
C ARG A 181 4.86 1.17 -20.09
N ASN A 182 5.80 0.25 -19.89
CA ASN A 182 5.82 -1.03 -20.59
C ASN A 182 5.26 -2.20 -19.74
N HIS A 183 4.85 -1.93 -18.50
CA HIS A 183 4.39 -2.96 -17.59
C HIS A 183 2.87 -3.17 -17.74
N LYS A 184 2.49 -4.15 -18.58
CA LYS A 184 1.08 -4.47 -18.86
C LYS A 184 0.48 -5.51 -17.92
N ARG A 185 1.31 -6.20 -17.12
CA ARG A 185 0.84 -7.25 -16.22
C ARG A 185 0.42 -6.66 -14.88
N LEU A 186 -0.71 -7.11 -14.37
CA LEU A 186 -1.16 -6.82 -13.02
C LEU A 186 -0.54 -7.82 -12.03
N PRO A 187 -0.34 -7.43 -10.76
CA PRO A 187 0.33 -8.27 -9.77
C PRO A 187 -0.24 -9.69 -9.65
N GLY A 188 -1.57 -9.84 -9.67
CA GLY A 188 -2.25 -11.12 -9.56
C GLY A 188 -2.06 -12.06 -10.76
N GLN A 189 -1.51 -11.57 -11.86
CA GLN A 189 -1.09 -12.41 -13.00
C GLN A 189 0.30 -13.03 -12.81
N SER A 190 1.02 -12.64 -11.75
CA SER A 190 2.37 -13.11 -11.44
C SER A 190 2.42 -13.99 -10.18
N VAL A 191 1.34 -14.04 -9.40
CA VAL A 191 1.25 -14.81 -8.16
C VAL A 191 0.00 -15.70 -8.15
N THR A 192 0.16 -16.97 -7.79
CA THR A 192 -0.98 -17.86 -7.59
C THR A 192 -1.58 -17.68 -6.20
N ALA A 193 -2.87 -17.97 -6.03
CA ALA A 193 -3.55 -17.93 -4.74
C ALA A 193 -2.82 -18.74 -3.65
N GLN A 194 -2.34 -19.94 -4.00
CA GLN A 194 -1.61 -20.79 -3.06
C GLN A 194 -0.25 -20.20 -2.67
N HIS A 195 0.49 -19.64 -3.64
CA HIS A 195 1.77 -18.99 -3.36
C HIS A 195 1.60 -17.74 -2.50
N PHE A 196 0.58 -16.92 -2.79
CA PHE A 196 0.22 -15.75 -1.99
C PHE A 196 0.04 -16.12 -0.51
N CYS A 197 -0.78 -17.12 -0.20
CA CYS A 197 -0.96 -17.57 1.19
C CYS A 197 0.31 -18.15 1.79
N GLN A 198 1.15 -18.85 1.02
CA GLN A 198 2.41 -19.38 1.53
C GLN A 198 3.37 -18.26 1.96
N GLN A 199 3.45 -17.16 1.19
CA GLN A 199 4.30 -16.02 1.53
C GLN A 199 3.82 -15.29 2.79
N LEU A 200 2.51 -15.23 3.02
CA LEU A 200 1.91 -14.58 4.18
C LEU A 200 1.79 -15.49 5.41
N SER A 201 2.34 -16.70 5.35
CA SER A 201 2.35 -17.60 6.49
C SER A 201 3.12 -16.96 7.67
N PRO A 202 2.63 -17.09 8.92
CA PRO A 202 3.29 -16.52 10.08
C PRO A 202 4.78 -16.88 10.14
N LYS A 203 5.64 -15.87 10.23
CA LYS A 203 7.09 -16.01 10.35
C LYS A 203 7.46 -16.56 11.73
N GLY A 204 8.63 -17.20 11.85
CA GLY A 204 9.21 -17.62 13.13
C GLY A 204 8.90 -19.04 13.60
N SER A 205 8.15 -19.85 12.83
CA SER A 205 8.05 -21.28 13.09
C SER A 205 9.17 -22.06 12.40
N LYS A 206 9.88 -22.91 13.15
CA LYS A 206 10.88 -23.85 12.58
C LYS A 206 10.25 -24.98 11.74
N GLN A 207 8.93 -25.13 11.80
CA GLN A 207 8.19 -26.18 11.09
C GLN A 207 7.47 -25.61 9.87
N LYS A 208 7.32 -26.42 8.83
CA LYS A 208 6.54 -26.06 7.63
C LYS A 208 5.07 -25.91 8.02
N ILE A 209 4.59 -24.67 8.08
CA ILE A 209 3.17 -24.37 8.23
C ILE A 209 2.49 -24.69 6.89
N LYS A 210 1.47 -25.55 6.92
CA LYS A 210 0.66 -25.82 5.73
C LYS A 210 -0.33 -24.67 5.54
N ALA A 211 -0.18 -23.95 4.44
CA ALA A 211 -1.15 -22.94 4.00
C ALA A 211 -2.11 -23.57 2.98
N VAL A 212 -3.39 -23.21 3.05
CA VAL A 212 -4.41 -23.57 2.06
C VAL A 212 -5.14 -22.31 1.63
N ALA A 213 -5.12 -22.04 0.33
CA ALA A 213 -5.77 -20.90 -0.26
C ALA A 213 -7.19 -21.23 -0.74
N ARG A 214 -8.19 -20.47 -0.29
CA ARG A 214 -9.57 -20.58 -0.77
C ARG A 214 -10.04 -19.26 -1.37
N LYS A 215 -10.36 -19.28 -2.65
CA LYS A 215 -10.85 -18.13 -3.41
C LYS A 215 -12.34 -17.90 -3.15
N THR A 216 -12.75 -16.65 -3.03
CA THR A 216 -14.15 -16.23 -2.97
C THR A 216 -14.53 -15.44 -4.22
N HIS A 217 -15.83 -15.27 -4.46
CA HIS A 217 -16.36 -14.59 -5.65
C HIS A 217 -16.19 -13.06 -5.60
N ASP A 218 -16.11 -12.51 -4.40
CA ASP A 218 -15.93 -11.09 -4.09
C ASP A 218 -14.45 -10.69 -4.03
N CYS A 219 -13.59 -11.39 -4.77
CA CYS A 219 -12.16 -11.08 -4.89
C CYS A 219 -11.37 -11.12 -3.57
N HIS A 220 -11.77 -12.00 -2.66
CA HIS A 220 -11.01 -12.29 -1.45
C HIS A 220 -10.40 -13.68 -1.46
N LEU A 221 -9.32 -13.80 -0.70
CA LEU A 221 -8.61 -15.04 -0.49
C LEU A 221 -8.58 -15.36 1.00
N ASN A 222 -9.20 -16.49 1.37
CA ASN A 222 -9.09 -17.04 2.70
C ASN A 222 -7.84 -17.93 2.76
N CYS A 223 -6.80 -17.43 3.42
CA CYS A 223 -5.57 -18.16 3.68
C CYS A 223 -5.67 -18.87 5.02
N CYS A 224 -5.82 -20.19 4.99
CA CYS A 224 -5.94 -21.03 6.18
C CYS A 224 -4.60 -21.70 6.51
N TYR A 225 -4.09 -21.44 7.69
CA TYR A 225 -2.83 -21.97 8.21
C TYR A 225 -3.11 -23.06 9.23
N MET A 226 -2.58 -24.26 8.99
CA MET A 226 -2.75 -25.41 9.86
C MET A 226 -1.52 -25.61 10.74
N LYS A 227 -1.73 -25.64 12.07
CA LYS A 227 -0.68 -25.83 13.08
C LYS A 227 -1.21 -26.67 14.25
N PHE A 228 -0.56 -27.79 14.57
CA PHE A 228 -0.92 -28.68 15.69
C PHE A 228 -2.41 -29.06 15.78
N GLY A 229 -3.04 -29.44 14.66
CA GLY A 229 -4.47 -29.79 14.64
C GLY A 229 -5.44 -28.61 14.73
N SER A 230 -4.95 -27.39 14.96
CA SER A 230 -5.73 -26.16 14.85
C SER A 230 -5.56 -25.52 13.47
N SER A 231 -6.62 -24.87 12.97
CA SER A 231 -6.56 -24.05 11.75
C SER A 231 -7.00 -22.63 12.07
N SER A 232 -6.21 -21.65 11.65
CA SER A 232 -6.59 -20.23 11.64
C SER A 232 -6.65 -19.75 10.20
N CYS A 233 -7.70 -19.01 9.84
CA CYS A 233 -7.85 -18.45 8.50
C CYS A 233 -7.85 -16.94 8.57
N ILE A 234 -7.11 -16.31 7.66
CA ILE A 234 -7.05 -14.86 7.48
C ILE A 234 -7.59 -14.54 6.09
N LYS A 235 -8.51 -13.57 6.02
CA LYS A 235 -9.08 -13.06 4.78
C LYS A 235 -8.16 -11.96 4.23
N TYR A 236 -7.75 -12.08 2.97
CA TYR A 236 -6.96 -11.07 2.26
C TYR A 236 -7.66 -10.65 0.98
N ASN A 237 -7.35 -9.45 0.52
CA ASN A 237 -7.71 -8.98 -0.81
C ASN A 237 -6.90 -9.72 -1.88
N MET A 238 -7.56 -10.21 -2.93
CA MET A 238 -6.83 -10.72 -4.10
C MET A 238 -6.14 -9.55 -4.81
N PRO A 239 -4.85 -9.70 -5.21
CA PRO A 239 -4.20 -8.74 -6.08
C PRO A 239 -4.94 -8.59 -7.42
N ASP A 240 -4.97 -7.37 -7.98
CA ASP A 240 -5.60 -7.14 -9.28
C ASP A 240 -4.96 -8.06 -10.35
N GLY A 241 -5.78 -8.60 -11.25
CA GLY A 241 -5.40 -9.57 -12.27
C GLY A 241 -5.44 -11.04 -11.80
N MET A 242 -5.63 -11.33 -10.51
CA MET A 242 -5.72 -12.70 -10.02
C MET A 242 -7.02 -13.35 -10.50
N THR A 243 -6.95 -14.62 -10.92
CA THR A 243 -8.12 -15.38 -11.36
C THR A 243 -9.04 -15.74 -10.19
N CYS A 244 -10.21 -15.09 -10.13
CA CYS A 244 -11.26 -15.37 -9.16
C CYS A 244 -12.16 -16.56 -9.57
N MET A 245 -12.51 -16.66 -10.85
CA MET A 245 -13.30 -17.75 -11.43
C MET A 245 -12.78 -18.10 -12.83
N ARG A 246 -13.23 -19.22 -13.40
CA ARG A 246 -12.85 -19.60 -14.77
C ARG A 246 -13.20 -18.47 -15.75
N GLY A 247 -12.20 -17.95 -16.45
CA GLY A 247 -12.36 -16.85 -17.42
C GLY A 247 -12.59 -15.45 -16.82
N LYS A 248 -12.47 -15.29 -15.49
CA LYS A 248 -12.66 -14.00 -14.80
C LYS A 248 -11.47 -13.67 -13.90
N THR A 249 -11.17 -12.38 -13.77
CA THR A 249 -10.09 -11.88 -12.91
C THR A 249 -10.60 -10.78 -12.00
N CYS A 250 -9.85 -10.52 -10.92
CA CYS A 250 -10.14 -9.43 -10.00
C CYS A 250 -9.60 -8.10 -10.52
N LYS A 251 -10.42 -7.06 -10.52
CA LYS A 251 -9.97 -5.68 -10.75
C LYS A 251 -10.79 -4.76 -9.85
N ARG A 252 -10.11 -4.00 -8.98
CA ARG A 252 -10.77 -3.13 -7.97
C ARG A 252 -11.83 -3.85 -7.12
N GLY A 253 -11.51 -5.08 -6.69
CA GLY A 253 -12.41 -5.87 -5.85
C GLY A 253 -13.61 -6.50 -6.57
N VAL A 254 -13.68 -6.37 -7.89
CA VAL A 254 -14.77 -6.93 -8.70
C VAL A 254 -14.24 -8.11 -9.52
N CYS A 255 -14.93 -9.25 -9.44
CA CYS A 255 -14.63 -10.43 -10.24
C CYS A 255 -15.40 -10.40 -11.56
N SER A 256 -14.73 -10.07 -12.67
CA SER A 256 -15.37 -9.98 -13.99
C SER A 256 -14.44 -10.41 -15.12
N SER A 257 -14.99 -10.41 -16.34
CA SER A 257 -14.21 -10.46 -17.58
C SER A 257 -13.77 -9.03 -17.90
N HIS A 258 -12.47 -8.80 -17.93
CA HIS A 258 -11.82 -7.48 -18.09
C HIS A 258 -10.95 -7.43 -19.34
#